data_AF-A0A0R0FQ10-F1
#
_entry.id   AF-A0A0R0FQ10-F1
#
_cell.length_a   1.000
_cell.length_b   1.000
_cell.length_c   1.000
_cell.angle_alpha   90.00
_cell.angle_beta   90.00
_cell.angle_gamma   90.00
#
_symmetry.space_group_name_H-M   'P 1'
#
loop_
_entity.id
_entity.type
_entity.pdbx_description
1 polymer ?
#
loop_
_entity_poly.entity_id
_entity_poly.type
_entity_poly.pdbx_seq_one_letter_code
_entity_poly.pdbx_strand_id
1 'polypeptide(L)'
;MKESYLPELNEMYQKIATQLQQHNSLPTQPKLDQLEKMNVFKMLERIIAFLQVSKSNISPNFMEKLGSYENHIINFINRETRFI
;
A
#
# COMPACT_ATOMS: atom_id res chain seq x y z
N MET A 1 6.85 -6.92 13.58
CA MET A 1 5.76 -7.00 12.58
C MET A 1 5.60 -5.67 11.86
N LYS A 2 4.97 -4.62 12.42
CA LYS A 2 4.81 -3.33 11.71
C LYS A 2 6.14 -2.73 11.20
N GLU A 3 7.21 -2.81 12.00
CA GLU A 3 8.51 -2.21 11.68
C GLU A 3 9.21 -2.88 10.48
N SER A 4 8.88 -4.13 10.16
CA SER A 4 9.45 -4.84 9.02
C SER A 4 8.81 -4.41 7.70
N TYR A 5 7.49 -4.19 7.70
CA TYR A 5 6.74 -3.84 6.48
C TYR A 5 6.66 -2.34 6.21
N LEU A 6 6.67 -1.51 7.27
CA LEU A 6 6.58 -0.06 7.14
C LEU A 6 7.61 0.54 6.15
N PRO A 7 8.91 0.18 6.16
CA PRO A 7 9.85 0.73 5.19
C PRO A 7 9.50 0.35 3.74
N GLU A 8 9.18 -0.93 3.47
CA GLU A 8 8.80 -1.39 2.13
C GLU A 8 7.51 -0.75 1.63
N LEU A 9 6.50 -0.65 2.50
CA LEU A 9 5.22 0.01 2.19
C LEU A 9 5.40 1.50 1.92
N ASN A 10 6.23 2.18 2.72
CA ASN A 10 6.55 3.59 2.49
C ASN A 10 7.32 3.76 1.18
N GLU A 11 8.26 2.88 0.86
CA GLU A 11 9.00 2.94 -0.41
C GLU A 11 8.05 2.79 -1.61
N MET A 12 7.17 1.78 -1.60
CA MET A 12 6.15 1.63 -2.65
C MET A 12 5.22 2.85 -2.72
N TYR A 13 4.77 3.36 -1.58
CA TYR A 13 3.93 4.55 -1.53
C TYR A 13 4.64 5.75 -2.16
N GLN A 14 5.92 5.98 -1.84
CA GLN A 14 6.71 7.07 -2.43
C GLN A 14 6.92 6.87 -3.94
N LYS A 15 7.17 5.64 -4.40
CA LYS A 15 7.32 5.34 -5.82
C LYS A 15 6.03 5.59 -6.59
N ILE A 16 4.89 5.11 -6.08
CA ILE A 16 3.58 5.36 -6.69
C ILE A 16 3.21 6.84 -6.63
N ALA A 17 3.46 7.53 -5.52
CA ALA A 17 3.27 8.98 -5.41
C ALA A 17 4.11 9.73 -6.45
N THR A 18 5.38 9.36 -6.61
CA THR A 18 6.29 9.96 -7.59
C THR A 18 5.79 9.71 -9.01
N GLN A 19 5.36 8.48 -9.34
CA GLN A 19 4.75 8.19 -10.63
C GLN A 19 3.47 9.02 -10.84
N LEU A 20 2.56 9.04 -9.88
CA LEU A 20 1.33 9.84 -9.95
C LEU A 20 1.63 11.34 -10.16
N GLN A 21 2.67 11.88 -9.52
CA GLN A 21 3.11 13.26 -9.70
C GLN A 21 3.73 13.51 -11.09
N GLN A 22 4.60 12.62 -11.56
CA GLN A 22 5.24 12.72 -12.89
C GLN A 22 4.21 12.64 -14.03
N HIS A 23 3.09 11.94 -13.83
CA HIS A 23 2.07 11.78 -14.86
C HIS A 23 1.19 13.01 -15.08
N ASN A 24 1.24 14.01 -14.19
CA ASN A 24 0.67 15.34 -14.49
C ASN A 24 1.45 16.06 -15.62
N SER A 25 2.61 15.55 -16.04
CA SER A 25 3.42 16.13 -17.11
C SER A 25 3.34 15.40 -18.46
N LEU A 26 2.72 14.21 -18.54
CA LEU A 26 2.64 13.42 -19.79
C LEU A 26 1.19 12.99 -20.12
N PRO A 27 0.56 13.55 -21.18
CA PRO A 27 -0.85 13.33 -21.50
C PRO A 27 -1.20 11.98 -22.16
N THR A 28 -0.29 11.00 -22.20
CA THR A 28 -0.37 9.89 -23.18
C THR A 28 -0.62 8.49 -22.60
N GLN A 29 -0.74 8.30 -21.29
CA GLN A 29 -1.00 6.96 -20.74
C GLN A 29 -2.49 6.60 -20.62
N PRO A 30 -2.84 5.31 -20.82
CA PRO A 30 -4.22 4.84 -20.75
C PRO A 30 -4.79 5.10 -19.35
N LYS A 31 -5.96 5.75 -19.29
CA LYS A 31 -6.70 6.06 -18.05
C LYS A 31 -6.87 4.86 -17.11
N LEU A 32 -6.84 3.64 -17.66
CA LEU A 32 -6.96 2.39 -16.91
C LEU A 32 -5.77 2.17 -15.96
N ASP A 33 -4.52 2.39 -16.43
CA ASP A 33 -3.31 2.22 -15.62
C ASP A 33 -3.28 3.21 -14.45
N GLN A 34 -3.72 4.45 -14.70
CA GLN A 34 -3.84 5.48 -13.66
C GLN A 34 -4.90 5.12 -12.61
N LEU A 35 -6.03 4.56 -13.03
CA LEU A 35 -7.10 4.14 -12.12
C LEU A 35 -6.63 2.98 -11.23
N GLU A 36 -5.94 1.99 -11.81
CA GLU A 36 -5.35 0.89 -11.06
C GLU A 36 -4.31 1.39 -10.05
N LYS A 37 -3.36 2.26 -10.48
CA LYS A 37 -2.38 2.90 -9.59
C LYS A 37 -3.04 3.70 -8.46
N MET A 38 -4.11 4.44 -8.75
CA MET A 38 -4.84 5.19 -7.73
C MET A 38 -5.53 4.26 -6.71
N ASN A 39 -6.07 3.12 -7.16
CA ASN A 39 -6.67 2.13 -6.28
C ASN A 39 -5.60 1.47 -5.38
N VAL A 40 -4.46 1.10 -5.96
CA VAL A 40 -3.28 0.57 -5.26
C VAL A 40 -2.77 1.58 -4.23
N PHE A 41 -2.67 2.85 -4.61
CA PHE A 41 -2.25 3.94 -3.72
C PHE A 41 -3.19 4.11 -2.53
N LYS A 42 -4.52 4.15 -2.77
CA LYS A 42 -5.52 4.22 -1.69
C LYS A 42 -5.49 3.01 -0.77
N MET A 43 -5.20 1.82 -1.31
CA MET A 43 -5.07 0.61 -0.52
C MET A 43 -3.82 0.65 0.36
N LEU A 44 -2.68 1.08 -0.19
CA LEU A 44 -1.42 1.27 0.54
C LEU A 44 -1.57 2.29 1.67
N GLU A 45 -2.18 3.44 1.40
CA GLU A 45 -2.43 4.48 2.41
C GLU A 45 -3.24 3.92 3.59
N ARG A 46 -4.29 3.12 3.31
CA ARG A 46 -5.08 2.45 4.34
C ARG A 46 -4.27 1.43 5.13
N ILE A 47 -3.40 0.67 4.48
CA ILE A 47 -2.52 -0.31 5.14
C ILE A 47 -1.55 0.41 6.07
N ILE A 48 -0.89 1.47 5.60
CA ILE A 48 0.06 2.25 6.39
C ILE A 48 -0.65 2.88 7.60
N ALA A 49 -1.81 3.52 7.38
CA ALA A 49 -2.62 4.09 8.44
C ALA A 49 -3.03 3.02 9.46
N PHE A 50 -3.43 1.83 9.00
CA PHE A 50 -3.77 0.70 9.86
C PHE A 50 -2.58 0.21 10.69
N LEU A 51 -1.38 0.10 10.10
CA LEU A 51 -0.16 -0.29 10.80
C LEU A 51 0.32 0.77 11.81
N GLN A 52 -0.06 2.03 11.60
CA GLN A 52 0.18 3.13 12.54
C GLN A 52 -0.78 3.11 13.74
N VAL A 53 -1.97 2.50 13.62
CA VAL A 53 -2.88 2.33 14.75
C VAL A 53 -2.21 1.43 15.79
N SER A 54 -2.11 1.94 17.02
CA SER A 54 -1.58 1.18 18.16
C SER A 54 -2.40 -0.09 18.36
N LYS A 55 -1.72 -1.23 18.62
CA LYS A 55 -2.39 -2.51 18.90
C LYS A 55 -3.45 -2.40 20.00
N SER A 56 -3.25 -1.50 20.97
CA SER A 56 -4.18 -1.19 22.05
C SER A 56 -5.52 -0.57 21.59
N ASN A 57 -5.58 0.00 20.39
CA ASN A 57 -6.78 0.57 19.79
C ASN A 57 -7.48 -0.39 18.80
N ILE A 58 -6.91 -1.56 18.55
CA ILE A 58 -7.47 -2.54 17.61
C ILE A 58 -8.43 -3.44 18.38
N SER A 59 -9.71 -3.50 17.97
CA SER A 59 -10.67 -4.39 18.61
C SER A 59 -10.22 -5.86 18.46
N PRO A 60 -10.49 -6.73 19.45
CA PRO A 60 -10.02 -8.12 19.46
C PRO A 60 -10.43 -8.91 18.19
N ASN A 61 -11.63 -8.68 17.66
CA ASN A 61 -12.08 -9.28 16.40
C ASN A 61 -11.20 -8.94 15.18
N PHE A 62 -10.55 -7.76 15.18
CA PHE A 62 -9.60 -7.39 14.14
C PHE A 62 -8.22 -7.97 14.43
N MET A 63 -7.83 -8.13 15.70
CA MET A 63 -6.57 -8.78 16.07
C MET A 63 -6.51 -10.23 15.58
N GLU A 64 -7.62 -10.97 15.64
CA GLU A 64 -7.71 -12.33 15.08
C GLU A 64 -7.50 -12.36 13.56
N LYS A 65 -7.94 -11.31 12.87
CA LYS A 65 -7.77 -11.17 11.41
C LYS A 65 -6.42 -10.57 11.01
N LEU A 66 -5.60 -10.09 11.96
CA LEU A 66 -4.30 -9.47 11.67
C LEU A 66 -3.40 -10.38 10.84
N GLY A 67 -3.38 -11.69 11.14
CA GLY A 67 -2.59 -12.64 10.36
C GLY A 67 -3.01 -12.71 8.88
N SER A 68 -4.32 -12.66 8.61
CA SER A 68 -4.85 -12.62 7.24
C SER A 68 -4.53 -11.30 6.54
N TYR A 69 -4.60 -10.17 7.25
CA TYR A 69 -4.19 -8.88 6.70
C TYR A 69 -2.69 -8.84 6.41
N GLU A 70 -1.86 -9.38 7.30
CA GLU A 70 -0.41 -9.46 7.12
C GLU A 70 -0.06 -10.28 5.88
N ASN A 71 -0.67 -11.46 5.70
CA ASN A 71 -0.52 -12.25 4.47
C ASN A 71 -0.92 -11.47 3.22
N HIS A 72 -2.00 -10.68 3.28
CA HIS A 72 -2.42 -9.83 2.16
C HIS A 72 -1.40 -8.74 1.85
N ILE A 73 -0.84 -8.10 2.89
CA ILE A 73 0.20 -7.07 2.77
C ILE A 73 1.46 -7.67 2.15
N ILE A 74 1.93 -8.83 2.64
CA ILE A 74 3.08 -9.54 2.08
C ILE A 74 2.84 -9.90 0.62
N ASN A 75 1.66 -10.45 0.29
CA ASN A 75 1.33 -10.79 -1.09
C ASN A 75 1.29 -9.56 -1.99
N PHE A 76 0.81 -8.43 -1.47
CA PHE A 76 0.80 -7.15 -2.17
C PHE A 76 2.22 -6.62 -2.42
N ILE A 77 3.07 -6.59 -1.38
CA ILE A 77 4.48 -6.19 -1.49
C ILE A 77 5.19 -7.09 -2.53
N ASN A 78 5.06 -8.41 -2.41
CA ASN A 78 5.69 -9.35 -3.35
C ASN A 78 5.19 -9.20 -4.80
N ARG A 79 3.92 -8.82 -4.99
CA ARG A 79 3.36 -8.59 -6.33
C ARG A 79 3.95 -7.31 -6.92
N GLU A 80 3.89 -6.20 -6.19
CA GLU A 80 4.35 -4.89 -6.66
C GLU A 80 5.88 -4.82 -6.82
N THR A 81 6.66 -5.44 -5.93
CA THR A 81 8.12 -5.53 -6.08
C THR A 81 8.55 -6.21 -7.40
N ARG A 82 7.68 -6.97 -8.06
CA ARG A 82 7.95 -7.55 -9.38
C ARG A 82 7.65 -6.59 -10.56
N PHE A 83 6.93 -5.49 -10.32
CA PHE A 83 6.53 -4.51 -11.34
C PHE A 83 7.17 -3.12 -11.17
N ILE A 84 8.00 -2.95 -10.13
CA ILE A 84 8.81 -1.77 -9.83
C ILE A 84 10.25 -1.99 -10.27
#